data_AF-A0A813HC84-F1
#
_entry.id   AF-A0A813HC84-F1
#
_cell.length_a   1.000
_cell.length_b   1.000
_cell.length_c   1.000
_cell.angle_alpha   90.00
_cell.angle_beta   90.00
_cell.angle_gamma   90.00
#
_symmetry.space_group_name_H-M   'P 1'
#
loop_
_entity.id
_entity.type
_entity.pdbx_description
1 polymer ?
#
loop_
_entity_poly.entity_id
_entity_poly.type
_entity_poly.pdbx_seq_one_letter_code
_entity_poly.pdbx_strand_id
1 'polypeptide(L)'
;VWNRSSARVLLASLPQPALRDGFERLARWPERQKDFFMYAVLGFLGGIFVDADVVPLRSPEAWLRDGLKSVGGRAENVRLMVGVECSGSEEEAKAWRWSGRTQLTAWAAAAAPGHPVLMRALDRYLSTPGPSAGHRAQEHYQHSVAMGPGLLTSCVDEWLRELQISTKVGLEGLDSVRGRAQAALLADTLVP
;
A
#
# COMPACT_ATOMS: atom_id res chain seq x y z
N VAL A 1 4.97 -16.90 -7.41
CA VAL A 1 3.48 -17.00 -7.42
C VAL A 1 3.06 -17.77 -6.18
N TRP A 2 2.15 -17.22 -5.38
CA TRP A 2 1.63 -17.88 -4.17
C TRP A 2 0.26 -18.49 -4.45
N ASN A 3 -0.11 -19.52 -3.67
CA ASN A 3 -1.46 -20.06 -3.62
C ASN A 3 -1.99 -19.99 -2.19
N ARG A 4 -3.29 -20.24 -2.01
CA ARG A 4 -3.95 -20.12 -0.69
C ARG A 4 -3.30 -21.03 0.37
N SER A 5 -2.87 -22.23 0.01
CA SER A 5 -2.23 -23.16 0.95
C SER A 5 -0.86 -22.64 1.41
N SER A 6 -0.02 -22.18 0.48
CA SER A 6 1.28 -21.59 0.80
C SER A 6 1.14 -20.31 1.61
N ALA A 7 0.15 -19.45 1.29
CA ALA A 7 -0.14 -18.24 2.07
C ALA A 7 -0.54 -18.59 3.51
N ARG A 8 -1.40 -19.59 3.72
CA ARG A 8 -1.78 -20.04 5.07
C ARG A 8 -0.60 -20.55 5.88
N VAL A 9 0.26 -21.37 5.27
CA VAL A 9 1.45 -21.90 5.93
C VAL A 9 2.38 -20.77 6.35
N LEU A 10 2.62 -19.80 5.46
CA LEU A 10 3.43 -18.64 5.76
C LEU A 10 2.83 -17.79 6.88
N LEU A 11 1.54 -17.43 6.80
CA LEU A 11 0.89 -16.62 7.82
C LEU A 11 0.88 -17.31 9.19
N ALA A 12 0.78 -18.65 9.22
CA ALA A 12 0.86 -19.42 10.45
C ALA A 12 2.27 -19.48 11.06
N SER A 13 3.32 -19.20 10.28
CA SER A 13 4.70 -19.14 10.78
C SER A 13 5.11 -17.74 11.25
N LEU A 14 4.27 -16.71 11.04
CA LEU A 14 4.51 -15.36 11.52
C LEU A 14 4.09 -15.20 13.00
N PRO A 15 4.70 -14.27 13.75
CA PRO A 15 4.51 -14.16 15.21
C PRO A 15 3.14 -13.57 15.64
N GLN A 16 2.20 -13.34 14.71
CA GLN A 16 0.88 -12.78 14.99
C GLN A 16 -0.24 -13.77 14.59
N PRO A 17 -0.78 -14.56 15.54
CA PRO A 17 -1.76 -15.62 15.24
C PRO A 17 -3.03 -15.13 14.51
N ALA A 18 -3.46 -13.90 14.80
CA ALA A 18 -4.63 -13.29 14.18
C ALA A 18 -4.53 -13.12 12.66
N LEU A 19 -3.32 -13.19 12.09
CA LEU A 19 -3.11 -13.04 10.65
C LEU A 19 -3.78 -14.16 9.85
N ARG A 20 -3.69 -15.40 10.34
CA ARG A 20 -4.32 -16.54 9.66
C ARG A 20 -5.83 -16.38 9.65
N ASP A 21 -6.42 -16.03 10.79
CA ASP A 21 -7.86 -15.82 10.90
C ASP A 21 -8.30 -14.64 10.04
N GLY A 22 -7.53 -13.54 10.05
CA GLY A 22 -7.74 -12.39 9.17
C GLY A 22 -7.79 -12.76 7.70
N PHE A 23 -6.80 -13.52 7.23
CA PHE A 23 -6.74 -14.00 5.86
C PHE A 23 -7.90 -14.90 5.48
N GLU A 24 -8.30 -15.82 6.37
CA GLU A 24 -9.43 -16.73 6.13
C GLU A 24 -10.78 -15.99 6.13
N ARG A 25 -10.97 -14.96 6.96
CA ARG A 25 -12.16 -14.10 6.93
C ARG A 25 -12.35 -13.43 5.56
N LEU A 26 -11.25 -13.16 4.85
CA LEU A 26 -11.28 -12.49 3.56
C LEU A 26 -11.42 -13.44 2.36
N ALA A 27 -11.54 -14.76 2.57
CA ALA A 27 -11.54 -15.75 1.48
C ALA A 27 -12.65 -15.58 0.44
N ARG A 28 -13.72 -14.83 0.75
CA ARG A 28 -14.79 -14.51 -0.20
C ARG A 28 -14.46 -13.31 -1.10
N TRP A 29 -13.40 -12.57 -0.82
CA TRP A 29 -12.99 -11.35 -1.54
C TRP A 29 -11.52 -11.44 -1.95
N PRO A 30 -11.20 -12.06 -3.10
CA PRO A 30 -9.83 -12.33 -3.53
C PRO A 30 -8.91 -11.11 -3.50
N GLU A 31 -9.37 -9.95 -4.00
CA GLU A 31 -8.58 -8.71 -3.99
C GLU A 31 -8.18 -8.27 -2.57
N ARG A 32 -9.11 -8.34 -1.63
CA ARG A 32 -8.83 -7.96 -0.24
C ARG A 32 -7.92 -8.96 0.44
N GLN A 33 -8.11 -10.24 0.13
CA GLN A 33 -7.26 -11.31 0.63
C GLN A 33 -5.83 -11.16 0.10
N LYS A 34 -5.66 -10.75 -1.16
CA LYS A 34 -4.37 -10.38 -1.77
C LYS A 34 -3.75 -9.19 -1.05
N ASP A 35 -4.47 -8.08 -0.92
CA ASP A 35 -3.96 -6.87 -0.28
C ASP A 35 -3.57 -7.14 1.18
N PHE A 36 -4.41 -7.84 1.94
CA PHE A 36 -4.08 -8.29 3.29
C PHE A 36 -2.78 -9.12 3.33
N PHE A 37 -2.63 -10.05 2.39
CA PHE A 37 -1.44 -10.88 2.30
C PHE A 37 -0.20 -10.08 1.93
N MET A 38 -0.32 -9.09 1.02
CA MET A 38 0.75 -8.14 0.72
C MET A 38 1.20 -7.40 1.99
N TYR A 39 0.27 -6.83 2.76
CA TYR A 39 0.61 -6.13 3.99
C TYR A 39 1.29 -7.06 5.01
N ALA A 40 0.85 -8.32 5.12
CA ALA A 40 1.45 -9.30 6.02
C ALA A 40 2.88 -9.67 5.60
N VAL A 41 3.07 -9.98 4.32
CA VAL A 41 4.38 -10.35 3.77
C VAL A 41 5.36 -9.18 3.88
N LEU A 42 5.00 -8.01 3.36
CA LEU A 42 5.87 -6.84 3.42
C LEU A 42 6.08 -6.35 4.87
N GLY A 43 5.04 -6.43 5.70
CA GLY A 43 5.11 -6.00 7.10
C GLY A 43 6.06 -6.87 7.93
N PHE A 44 6.02 -8.19 7.77
CA PHE A 44 6.84 -9.09 8.60
C PHE A 44 8.17 -9.50 7.97
N LEU A 45 8.22 -9.64 6.64
CA LEU A 45 9.41 -10.13 5.93
C LEU A 45 10.11 -9.01 5.15
N GLY A 46 9.40 -7.94 4.82
CA GLY A 46 9.88 -6.92 3.89
C GLY A 46 10.03 -7.45 2.46
N GLY A 47 10.90 -6.80 1.70
CA GLY A 47 11.17 -7.15 0.31
C GLY A 47 10.22 -6.43 -0.64
N ILE A 48 9.82 -7.11 -1.71
CA ILE A 48 9.07 -6.54 -2.83
C ILE A 48 7.84 -7.40 -3.08
N PHE A 49 6.69 -6.76 -3.20
CA PHE A 49 5.45 -7.39 -3.61
C PHE A 49 4.98 -6.78 -4.91
N VAL A 50 4.61 -7.62 -5.87
CA VAL A 50 4.09 -7.22 -7.18
C VAL A 50 3.00 -8.20 -7.59
N ASP A 51 1.92 -7.70 -8.17
CA ASP A 51 0.85 -8.52 -8.71
C ASP A 51 1.35 -9.38 -9.89
N ALA A 52 0.79 -10.59 -10.02
CA ALA A 52 1.33 -11.60 -10.93
C ALA A 52 1.18 -11.24 -12.42
N ASP A 53 0.26 -10.34 -12.74
CA ASP A 53 -0.06 -9.83 -14.07
C ASP A 53 0.61 -8.49 -14.38
N VAL A 54 1.42 -7.96 -13.47
CA VAL A 54 2.18 -6.72 -13.69
C VAL A 54 3.47 -7.03 -14.45
N VAL A 55 3.61 -6.44 -15.62
CA VAL A 55 4.87 -6.46 -16.39
C VAL A 55 5.71 -5.26 -15.98
N PRO A 56 6.88 -5.47 -15.34
CA PRO A 56 7.70 -4.36 -14.90
C PRO A 56 8.30 -3.62 -16.10
N LEU A 57 8.05 -2.31 -16.18
CA LEU A 57 8.69 -1.44 -17.19
C LEU A 57 10.22 -1.36 -16.99
N ARG A 58 10.68 -1.50 -15.74
CA ARG A 58 12.09 -1.53 -15.34
C ARG A 58 12.23 -2.28 -14.01
N SER A 59 13.46 -2.65 -13.64
CA SER A 59 13.71 -3.35 -12.38
C SER A 59 13.43 -2.45 -11.16
N PRO A 60 13.07 -3.03 -9.99
CA PRO A 60 12.92 -2.26 -8.75
C PRO A 60 14.17 -1.45 -8.37
N GLU A 61 15.36 -2.00 -8.61
CA GLU A 61 16.63 -1.29 -8.39
C GLU A 61 16.76 -0.04 -9.27
N ALA A 62 16.30 -0.10 -10.53
CA ALA A 62 16.31 1.07 -11.42
C ALA A 62 15.36 2.15 -10.90
N TRP A 63 14.15 1.79 -10.46
CA TRP A 63 13.23 2.75 -9.86
C TRP A 63 13.80 3.40 -8.60
N LEU A 64 14.40 2.62 -7.71
CA LEU A 64 15.03 3.13 -6.50
C LEU A 64 16.18 4.09 -6.83
N ARG A 65 17.08 3.68 -7.73
CA ARG A 65 18.21 4.50 -8.17
C ARG A 65 17.78 5.82 -8.80
N ASP A 66 16.78 5.78 -9.69
CA ASP A 66 16.30 6.98 -10.38
C ASP A 66 15.60 7.94 -9.39
N GLY A 67 14.78 7.40 -8.48
CA GLY A 67 14.14 8.20 -7.43
C GLY A 67 15.12 8.80 -6.43
N LEU A 68 16.18 8.07 -6.06
CA LEU A 68 17.23 8.61 -5.18
C LEU A 68 18.07 9.68 -5.87
N LYS A 69 18.35 9.54 -7.17
CA LYS A 69 19.06 10.55 -7.96
C LYS A 69 18.30 11.87 -8.02
N SER A 70 16.97 11.85 -8.14
CA SER A 70 16.17 13.08 -8.22
C SER A 70 16.06 13.81 -6.89
N VAL A 71 16.13 13.11 -5.76
CA VAL A 71 15.97 13.69 -4.41
C VAL A 71 17.28 13.83 -3.62
N GLY A 72 18.41 13.39 -4.18
CA GLY A 72 19.72 13.43 -3.52
C GLY A 72 19.85 12.49 -2.30
N GLY A 73 19.03 11.44 -2.24
CA GLY A 73 18.96 10.49 -1.12
C GLY A 73 19.95 9.32 -1.21
N ARG A 74 19.97 8.49 -0.17
CA ARG A 74 20.70 7.20 -0.16
C ARG A 74 19.74 6.03 0.07
N ALA A 75 20.06 4.87 -0.51
CA ALA A 75 19.16 3.70 -0.52
C ALA A 75 18.89 3.16 0.89
N GLU A 76 19.89 3.19 1.77
CA GLU A 76 19.77 2.76 3.17
C GLU A 76 18.77 3.58 3.98
N ASN A 77 18.40 4.77 3.51
CA ASN A 77 17.42 5.62 4.16
C ASN A 77 15.98 5.29 3.72
N VAL A 78 15.78 4.48 2.67
CA VAL A 78 14.46 4.12 2.17
C VAL A 78 13.98 2.83 2.82
N ARG A 79 12.91 2.92 3.61
CA ARG A 79 12.26 1.78 4.27
C ARG A 79 10.87 1.49 3.72
N LEU A 80 10.29 2.39 2.92
CA LEU A 80 9.07 2.16 2.17
C LEU A 80 9.19 2.80 0.78
N MET A 81 8.74 2.07 -0.23
CA MET A 81 8.63 2.54 -1.60
C MET A 81 7.28 2.17 -2.18
N VAL A 82 6.52 3.19 -2.58
CA VAL A 82 5.13 3.08 -3.07
C VAL A 82 4.91 4.06 -4.22
N GLY A 83 4.31 3.62 -5.31
CA GLY A 83 4.07 4.47 -6.49
C GLY A 83 2.74 5.21 -6.43
N VAL A 84 2.63 6.30 -7.19
CA VAL A 84 1.34 6.96 -7.46
C VAL A 84 0.61 6.18 -8.54
N GLU A 85 -0.62 5.76 -8.26
CA GLU A 85 -1.50 5.14 -9.26
C GLU A 85 -2.28 6.21 -10.02
N CYS A 86 -2.81 7.19 -9.29
CA CYS A 86 -3.51 8.33 -9.87
C CYS A 86 -3.46 9.55 -8.96
N SER A 87 -3.58 10.73 -9.58
CA SER A 87 -3.68 12.03 -8.92
C SER A 87 -4.55 12.93 -9.80
N GLY A 88 -5.61 13.50 -9.24
CA GLY A 88 -6.57 14.30 -10.00
C GLY A 88 -7.56 15.10 -9.15
N SER A 89 -8.66 15.50 -9.80
CA SER A 89 -9.81 16.18 -9.18
C SER A 89 -10.70 15.22 -8.39
N GLU A 90 -11.60 15.76 -7.56
CA GLU A 90 -12.61 14.95 -6.86
C GLU A 90 -13.62 14.35 -7.82
N GLU A 91 -13.94 15.06 -8.90
CA GLU A 91 -14.81 14.60 -9.97
C GLU A 91 -14.20 13.40 -10.70
N GLU A 92 -12.91 13.45 -11.03
CA GLU A 92 -12.18 12.32 -11.61
C GLU A 92 -12.12 11.14 -10.65
N ALA A 93 -11.76 11.39 -9.38
CA ALA A 93 -11.74 10.34 -8.36
C ALA A 93 -13.09 9.64 -8.23
N LYS A 94 -14.20 10.39 -8.26
CA LYS A 94 -15.55 9.84 -8.23
C LYS A 94 -15.91 9.08 -9.51
N ALA A 95 -15.55 9.61 -10.68
CA ALA A 95 -15.85 9.01 -11.97
C ALA A 95 -15.11 7.67 -12.17
N TRP A 96 -13.83 7.64 -11.80
CA TRP A 96 -12.96 6.46 -11.90
C TRP A 96 -12.96 5.60 -10.63
N ARG A 97 -13.71 6.01 -9.61
CA ARG A 97 -13.94 5.30 -8.35
C ARG A 97 -12.66 5.03 -7.55
N TRP A 98 -11.74 6.00 -7.56
CA TRP A 98 -10.56 6.00 -6.71
C TRP A 98 -10.94 6.21 -5.24
N SER A 99 -10.04 5.87 -4.33
CA SER A 99 -10.24 6.12 -2.90
C SER A 99 -10.27 7.61 -2.54
N GLY A 100 -9.71 8.47 -3.39
CA GLY A 100 -9.63 9.91 -3.20
C GLY A 100 -8.93 10.58 -4.38
N ARG A 101 -8.61 11.86 -4.23
CA ARG A 101 -7.91 12.66 -5.27
C ARG A 101 -6.55 12.07 -5.64
N THR A 102 -5.85 11.53 -4.65
CA THR A 102 -4.61 10.78 -4.83
C THR A 102 -4.86 9.33 -4.41
N GLN A 103 -4.34 8.38 -5.18
CA GLN A 103 -4.28 6.97 -4.80
C GLN A 103 -2.88 6.43 -5.08
N LEU A 104 -2.33 5.70 -4.12
CA LEU A 104 -1.10 4.93 -4.28
C LEU A 104 -1.42 3.53 -4.82
N THR A 105 -0.46 2.97 -5.57
CA THR A 105 -0.59 1.60 -6.07
C THR A 105 -0.47 0.57 -4.94
N ALA A 106 -1.43 -0.34 -4.88
CA ALA A 106 -1.37 -1.57 -4.09
C ALA A 106 -0.97 -2.82 -4.91
N TRP A 107 -0.55 -2.63 -6.18
CA TRP A 107 -0.13 -3.71 -7.10
C TRP A 107 1.39 -3.82 -7.25
N ALA A 108 2.16 -2.83 -6.75
CA ALA A 108 3.60 -2.92 -6.61
C ALA A 108 4.13 -2.05 -5.46
N ALA A 109 4.80 -2.65 -4.48
CA ALA A 109 5.41 -1.94 -3.37
C ALA A 109 6.67 -2.67 -2.86
N ALA A 110 7.56 -1.90 -2.22
CA ALA A 110 8.70 -2.46 -1.51
C ALA A 110 8.79 -1.86 -0.11
N ALA A 111 9.20 -2.67 0.87
CA ALA A 111 9.33 -2.21 2.25
C ALA A 111 10.40 -2.98 3.02
N ALA A 112 10.96 -2.32 4.03
CA ALA A 112 11.69 -2.99 5.10
C ALA A 112 10.69 -3.65 6.07
N PRO A 113 11.05 -4.79 6.69
CA PRO A 113 10.19 -5.39 7.70
C PRO A 113 9.96 -4.44 8.88
N GLY A 114 8.76 -4.51 9.45
CA GLY A 114 8.31 -3.70 10.57
C GLY A 114 7.97 -2.24 10.22
N HIS A 115 7.81 -1.89 8.93
CA HIS A 115 7.46 -0.52 8.56
C HIS A 115 6.08 -0.10 9.15
N PRO A 116 5.97 1.05 9.85
CA PRO A 116 4.75 1.44 10.57
C PRO A 116 3.49 1.51 9.70
N VAL A 117 3.62 1.97 8.45
CA VAL A 117 2.51 2.00 7.47
C VAL A 117 1.87 0.61 7.28
N LEU A 118 2.69 -0.43 7.15
CA LEU A 118 2.20 -1.78 6.87
C LEU A 118 1.62 -2.45 8.10
N MET A 119 2.25 -2.24 9.26
CA MET A 119 1.72 -2.73 10.54
C MET A 119 0.36 -2.09 10.85
N ARG A 120 0.22 -0.78 10.61
CA ARG A 120 -1.04 -0.04 10.76
C ARG A 120 -2.11 -0.55 9.79
N ALA A 121 -1.76 -0.81 8.54
CA ALA A 121 -2.68 -1.36 7.56
C ALA A 121 -3.20 -2.74 8.00
N LEU A 122 -2.31 -3.62 8.50
CA LEU A 122 -2.70 -4.92 9.06
C LEU A 122 -3.65 -4.79 10.25
N ASP A 123 -3.34 -3.92 11.20
CA ASP A 123 -4.18 -3.71 12.38
C ASP A 123 -5.58 -3.22 11.97
N ARG A 124 -5.65 -2.28 11.01
CA ARG A 124 -6.93 -1.80 10.44
C ARG A 124 -7.71 -2.90 9.75
N TYR A 125 -7.05 -3.76 8.98
CA TYR A 125 -7.69 -4.93 8.39
C TYR A 125 -8.24 -5.90 9.44
N LEU A 126 -7.48 -6.11 10.52
CA LEU A 126 -7.86 -7.04 11.57
C LEU A 126 -9.04 -6.49 12.40
N SER A 127 -9.11 -5.17 12.61
CA SER A 127 -10.18 -4.50 13.34
C SER A 127 -11.42 -4.19 12.51
N THR A 128 -11.29 -4.08 11.17
CA THR A 128 -12.40 -3.73 10.29
C THR A 128 -13.24 -4.96 9.99
N PRO A 129 -14.54 -4.97 10.34
CA PRO A 129 -15.42 -6.08 9.98
C PRO A 129 -15.57 -6.16 8.46
N GLY A 130 -15.67 -7.38 7.94
CA GLY A 130 -16.05 -7.57 6.55
C GLY A 130 -17.49 -7.08 6.28
N PRO A 131 -17.84 -6.78 5.03
CA PRO A 131 -19.20 -6.39 4.67
C PRO A 131 -20.15 -7.53 5.00
N SER A 132 -21.34 -7.20 5.55
CA SER A 132 -22.31 -8.21 5.95
C SER A 132 -22.79 -9.03 4.75
N ALA A 133 -23.29 -10.24 4.98
CA ALA A 133 -23.87 -11.03 3.90
C ALA A 133 -25.08 -10.29 3.26
N GLY A 134 -25.19 -10.30 1.93
CA GLY A 134 -26.32 -9.70 1.19
C GLY A 134 -26.09 -8.27 0.66
N HIS A 135 -24.87 -7.73 0.76
CA HIS A 135 -24.54 -6.39 0.24
C HIS A 135 -24.52 -6.34 -1.30
N ARG A 136 -24.73 -5.13 -1.84
CA ARG A 136 -24.71 -4.87 -3.29
C ARG A 136 -23.27 -4.94 -3.81
N ALA A 137 -23.09 -5.34 -5.07
CA ALA A 137 -21.77 -5.37 -5.72
C ALA A 137 -21.01 -4.03 -5.61
N GLN A 138 -21.74 -2.92 -5.61
CA GLN A 138 -21.17 -1.57 -5.43
C GLN A 138 -20.51 -1.37 -4.06
N GLU A 139 -21.15 -1.83 -2.98
CA GLU A 139 -20.64 -1.69 -1.61
C GLU A 139 -19.40 -2.58 -1.43
N HIS A 140 -19.40 -3.77 -2.04
CA HIS A 140 -18.21 -4.62 -2.09
C HIS A 140 -17.05 -3.95 -2.82
N TYR A 141 -17.31 -3.32 -3.97
CA TYR A 141 -16.30 -2.59 -4.72
C TYR A 141 -15.73 -1.42 -3.90
N GLN A 142 -16.60 -0.57 -3.35
CA GLN A 142 -16.19 0.60 -2.55
C GLN A 142 -15.33 0.20 -1.36
N HIS A 143 -15.73 -0.85 -0.64
CA HIS A 143 -14.93 -1.33 0.48
C HIS A 143 -13.64 -2.03 0.01
N SER A 144 -13.59 -2.64 -1.17
CA SER A 144 -12.31 -3.13 -1.73
C SER A 144 -11.36 -1.97 -2.05
N VAL A 145 -11.85 -0.89 -2.68
CA VAL A 145 -11.04 0.31 -2.93
C VAL A 145 -10.58 0.94 -1.62
N ALA A 146 -11.48 1.06 -0.63
CA ALA A 146 -11.17 1.65 0.66
C ALA A 146 -10.14 0.83 1.46
N MET A 147 -10.24 -0.50 1.45
CA MET A 147 -9.33 -1.36 2.22
C MET A 147 -8.07 -1.77 1.45
N GLY A 148 -8.08 -1.72 0.12
CA GLY A 148 -6.91 -1.96 -0.73
C GLY A 148 -6.07 -0.70 -0.89
N PRO A 149 -6.07 -0.06 -2.07
CA PRO A 149 -5.21 1.08 -2.35
C PRO A 149 -5.55 2.32 -1.51
N GLY A 150 -6.81 2.51 -1.12
CA GLY A 150 -7.22 3.59 -0.22
C GLY A 150 -6.61 3.47 1.18
N LEU A 151 -6.53 2.25 1.71
CA LEU A 151 -5.94 2.01 3.02
C LEU A 151 -4.44 2.31 3.01
N LEU A 152 -3.71 1.80 2.01
CA LEU A 152 -2.30 2.11 1.83
C LEU A 152 -2.09 3.63 1.75
N THR A 153 -2.87 4.30 0.90
CA THR A 153 -2.79 5.75 0.70
C THR A 153 -3.00 6.50 2.03
N SER A 154 -4.02 6.15 2.80
CA SER A 154 -4.29 6.79 4.10
C SER A 154 -3.19 6.52 5.12
N CYS A 155 -2.71 5.29 5.24
CA CYS A 155 -1.63 4.94 6.18
C CYS A 155 -0.33 5.66 5.83
N VAL A 156 -0.01 5.82 4.54
CA VAL A 156 1.16 6.60 4.09
C VAL A 156 0.97 8.08 4.41
N ASP A 157 -0.16 8.69 4.04
CA ASP A 157 -0.41 10.11 4.32
C ASP A 157 -0.30 10.43 5.82
N GLU A 158 -0.88 9.59 6.67
CA GLU A 158 -0.77 9.76 8.13
C GLU A 158 0.68 9.62 8.63
N TRP A 159 1.43 8.63 8.14
CA TRP A 159 2.84 8.45 8.51
C TRP A 159 3.68 9.68 8.16
N LEU A 160 3.50 10.22 6.95
CA LEU A 160 4.21 11.42 6.51
C LEU A 160 3.86 12.64 7.37
N ARG A 161 2.57 12.82 7.69
CA ARG A 161 2.09 13.92 8.55
C ARG A 161 2.63 13.81 9.98
N GLU A 162 2.70 12.60 10.53
CA GLU A 162 3.25 12.33 11.87
C GLU A 162 4.73 12.69 11.96
N LEU A 163 5.49 12.44 10.89
CA LEU A 163 6.91 12.79 10.82
C LEU A 163 7.16 14.26 10.53
N GLN A 164 6.18 14.96 9.95
CA GLN A 164 6.26 16.37 9.59
C GLN A 164 5.33 17.26 10.45
N ILE A 165 5.41 17.08 11.77
CA ILE A 165 4.59 17.80 12.77
C ILE A 165 4.61 19.32 12.54
N SER A 166 5.74 19.88 12.11
CA SER A 166 5.94 21.33 11.93
C SER A 166 5.42 21.89 10.60
N THR A 167 5.41 21.11 9.51
CA THR A 167 5.01 21.60 8.18
C THR A 167 3.63 21.10 7.73
N LYS A 168 3.07 20.08 8.40
CA LYS A 168 1.81 19.40 8.03
C LYS A 168 1.74 18.95 6.57
N VAL A 169 2.89 18.77 5.94
CA VAL A 169 2.97 18.30 4.56
C VAL A 169 2.63 16.80 4.60
N GLY A 170 1.50 16.46 4.01
CA GLY A 170 1.08 15.09 3.76
C GLY A 170 1.45 14.64 2.35
N LEU A 171 0.87 13.53 1.91
CA LEU A 171 1.09 12.94 0.60
C LEU A 171 0.83 13.93 -0.55
N GLU A 172 -0.25 14.71 -0.47
CA GLU A 172 -0.61 15.72 -1.51
C GLU A 172 0.40 16.89 -1.61
N GLY A 173 1.30 17.01 -0.63
CA GLY A 173 2.36 17.99 -0.64
C GLY A 173 3.59 17.56 -1.43
N LEU A 174 3.72 16.28 -1.76
CA LEU A 174 4.89 15.73 -2.46
C LEU A 174 4.91 16.13 -3.94
N ASP A 175 6.09 16.46 -4.47
CA ASP A 175 6.26 16.85 -5.87
C ASP A 175 5.88 15.71 -6.85
N SER A 176 6.12 14.46 -6.48
CA SER A 176 5.70 13.27 -7.24
C SER A 176 4.18 13.16 -7.39
N VAL A 177 3.43 13.57 -6.36
CA VAL A 177 1.97 13.55 -6.34
C VAL A 177 1.38 14.75 -7.08
N ARG A 178 2.08 15.90 -7.05
CA ARG A 178 1.68 17.14 -7.74
C ARG A 178 1.96 17.13 -9.24
N GLY A 179 2.29 15.96 -9.81
CA GLY A 179 2.51 15.81 -11.25
C GLY A 179 3.81 16.44 -11.74
N ARG A 180 4.79 16.71 -10.86
CA ARG A 180 6.06 17.35 -11.25
C ARG A 180 7.10 16.40 -11.86
N ALA A 181 6.71 15.17 -12.22
CA ALA A 181 7.58 14.14 -12.79
C ALA A 181 8.90 13.91 -12.03
N GLN A 182 8.91 14.21 -10.73
CA GLN A 182 10.05 14.06 -9.84
C GLN A 182 9.62 13.19 -8.67
N ALA A 183 10.42 12.18 -8.35
CA ALA A 183 10.23 11.41 -7.12
C ALA A 183 10.26 12.33 -5.90
N ALA A 184 9.63 11.89 -4.81
CA ALA A 184 9.73 12.52 -3.51
C ALA A 184 10.22 11.51 -2.48
N LEU A 185 11.24 11.88 -1.71
CA LEU A 185 11.68 11.14 -0.54
C LEU A 185 11.41 11.98 0.69
N LEU A 186 10.55 11.46 1.56
CA LEU A 186 10.25 12.10 2.81
C LEU A 186 10.48 11.10 3.95
N ALA A 187 11.38 11.47 4.86
CA ALA A 187 11.90 10.61 5.91
C ALA A 187 12.45 9.29 5.36
N ASP A 188 11.69 8.21 5.47
CA ASP A 188 12.06 6.87 5.00
C ASP A 188 11.16 6.34 3.87
N THR A 189 10.26 7.18 3.35
CA THR A 189 9.28 6.81 2.33
C THR A 189 9.61 7.46 0.99
N LEU A 190 9.91 6.65 -0.01
CA LEU A 190 10.13 7.07 -1.40
C LEU A 190 8.84 6.89 -2.20
N VAL A 191 8.38 7.97 -2.83
CA VAL A 191 7.28 7.99 -3.79
C VAL A 191 7.88 8.38 -5.16
N PRO A 192 8.27 7.39 -5.99
CA PRO A 192 8.94 7.62 -7.27
C PRO A 192 8.07 8.33 -8.31
#